data_AF-A0A6G0VH93-F1
#
_entry.id   AF-A0A6G0VH93-F1
#
_cell.length_a   1.000
_cell.length_b   1.000
_cell.length_c   1.000
_cell.angle_alpha   90.00
_cell.angle_beta   90.00
_cell.angle_gamma   90.00
#
_symmetry.space_group_name_H-M   'P 1'
#
loop_
_entity.id
_entity.type
_entity.pdbx_description
1 polymer ?
#
loop_
_entity_poly.entity_id
_entity_poly.type
_entity_poly.pdbx_seq_one_letter_code
_entity_poly.pdbx_strand_id
1 'polypeptide(L)'
;TFQSISLRIITNAPFYVTNHTLHSDLGLPTVGDVAIYSYKRYRSRLTNHPNPHILALNSANIPGNPQRRLKRRWCRDLINEF
;
A
#
# COMPACT_ATOMS: atom_id res chain seq x y z
N THR A 1 7.87 6.72 11.96
CA THR A 1 7.88 6.44 10.50
C THR A 1 7.88 7.75 9.75
N PHE A 2 8.26 7.77 8.46
CA PHE A 2 8.20 8.98 7.64
C PHE A 2 6.81 9.65 7.71
N GLN A 3 5.74 8.87 7.53
CA GLN A 3 4.35 9.35 7.66
C GLN A 3 4.07 10.06 8.99
N SER A 4 4.45 9.45 10.13
CA SER A 4 4.22 10.03 11.46
C SER A 4 4.98 11.35 11.65
N ILE A 5 6.20 11.45 11.13
CA ILE A 5 7.00 12.69 11.19
C ILE A 5 6.35 13.77 10.32
N SER A 6 5.98 13.44 9.08
CA SER A 6 5.32 14.37 8.16
C SER A 6 4.00 14.91 8.71
N LEU A 7 3.13 14.03 9.23
CA LEU A 7 1.86 14.45 9.82
C LEU A 7 2.06 15.42 10.98
N ARG A 8 3.04 15.14 11.85
CA ARG A 8 3.35 15.98 13.00
C ARG A 8 3.87 17.36 12.59
N ILE A 9 4.73 17.42 11.57
CA ILE A 9 5.23 18.69 11.02
C ILE A 9 4.08 19.51 10.42
N ILE A 10 3.22 18.90 9.62
CA ILE A 10 2.10 19.58 8.94
C ILE A 10 1.09 20.14 9.95
N THR A 11 0.76 19.36 10.98
CA THR A 11 -0.22 19.74 12.01
C THR A 11 0.38 20.53 13.16
N ASN A 12 1.70 20.76 13.16
CA ASN A 12 2.45 21.34 14.27
C ASN A 12 2.17 20.64 15.62
N ALA A 13 1.99 19.32 15.59
CA ALA A 13 1.53 18.58 16.76
C ALA A 13 2.66 18.34 17.78
N PRO A 14 2.42 18.58 19.08
CA PRO A 14 3.43 18.40 20.11
C PRO A 14 3.75 16.92 20.35
N PHE A 15 4.93 16.64 20.92
CA PHE A 15 5.45 15.27 21.04
C PHE A 15 4.56 14.31 21.84
N TYR A 16 3.78 14.84 22.80
CA TYR A 16 2.88 14.05 23.64
C TYR A 16 1.62 13.58 22.90
N VAL A 17 1.31 14.15 21.72
CA VAL A 17 0.20 13.67 20.89
C VAL A 17 0.62 12.37 20.22
N THR A 18 -0.14 11.30 20.51
CA THR A 18 0.12 9.98 19.95
C THR A 18 -0.19 9.94 18.46
N ASN A 19 0.47 9.05 17.73
CA ASN A 19 0.17 8.85 16.30
C ASN A 19 -1.27 8.36 16.10
N HIS A 20 -1.81 7.58 17.04
CA HIS A 20 -3.20 7.12 16.96
C HIS A 20 -4.17 8.30 17.01
N THR A 21 -3.99 9.23 17.96
CA THR A 21 -4.80 10.44 18.03
C THR A 21 -4.71 11.27 16.75
N LEU A 22 -3.51 11.46 16.18
CA LEU A 22 -3.36 12.18 14.91
C LEU A 22 -4.11 11.51 13.75
N HIS A 23 -4.04 10.19 13.64
CA HIS A 23 -4.76 9.45 12.59
C HIS A 23 -6.28 9.50 12.78
N SER A 24 -6.75 9.35 14.01
CA SER A 24 -8.17 9.37 14.33
C SER A 24 -8.78 10.76 14.13
N ASP A 25 -8.07 11.80 14.53
CA ASP A 25 -8.53 13.19 14.45
C ASP A 25 -8.57 13.70 13.01
N LEU A 26 -7.52 13.42 12.23
CA LEU A 26 -7.45 13.81 10.82
C LEU A 26 -8.33 12.95 9.90
N GLY A 27 -8.78 11.78 10.37
CA GLY A 27 -9.54 10.82 9.56
C GLY A 27 -8.77 10.31 8.32
N LEU A 28 -7.44 10.37 8.35
CA LEU A 28 -6.60 10.04 7.20
C LEU A 28 -6.16 8.56 7.22
N PRO A 29 -6.34 7.82 6.11
CA PRO A 29 -5.87 6.45 6.01
C PRO A 29 -4.33 6.39 6.09
N THR A 30 -3.81 5.27 6.59
CA THR A 30 -2.37 5.08 6.64
C THR A 30 -1.79 4.87 5.23
N VAL A 31 -0.49 5.08 5.06
CA VAL A 31 0.18 4.76 3.77
C VAL A 31 0.00 3.28 3.42
N GLY A 32 -0.04 2.39 4.42
CA GLY A 32 -0.32 0.97 4.23
C GLY A 32 -1.72 0.73 3.66
N ASP A 33 -2.74 1.36 4.26
CA ASP A 33 -4.14 1.23 3.81
C ASP A 33 -4.30 1.74 2.37
N VAL A 34 -3.72 2.90 2.07
CA VAL A 34 -3.75 3.49 0.72
C VAL A 34 -3.03 2.59 -0.28
N ALA A 35 -1.91 1.97 0.09
CA ALA A 35 -1.19 1.05 -0.78
C ALA A 35 -2.03 -0.21 -1.08
N ILE A 36 -2.66 -0.79 -0.06
CA ILE A 36 -3.58 -1.94 -0.20
C ILE A 36 -4.75 -1.56 -1.11
N TYR A 37 -5.43 -0.45 -0.82
CA TYR A 37 -6.57 0.03 -1.58
C TYR A 37 -6.21 0.27 -3.06
N SER A 38 -5.10 0.98 -3.30
CA SER A 38 -4.64 1.30 -4.65
C SER A 38 -4.33 0.04 -5.46
N TYR A 39 -3.71 -0.96 -4.81
CA TYR A 39 -3.37 -2.20 -5.48
C TYR A 39 -4.60 -3.10 -5.72
N LYS A 40 -5.57 -3.15 -4.80
CA LYS A 40 -6.88 -3.80 -5.03
C LYS A 40 -7.60 -3.18 -6.23
N ARG A 41 -7.63 -1.85 -6.32
CA ARG A 41 -8.22 -1.10 -7.45
C ARG A 41 -7.48 -1.35 -8.76
N TYR A 42 -6.15 -1.50 -8.72
CA TYR A 42 -5.37 -1.88 -9.90
C TYR A 42 -5.74 -3.29 -10.37
N ARG A 43 -5.81 -4.26 -9.46
CA ARG A 43 -6.19 -5.64 -9.79
C ARG A 43 -7.58 -5.73 -10.41
N SER A 44 -8.58 -5.05 -9.85
CA SER A 44 -9.95 -5.11 -10.39
C SER A 44 -10.07 -4.59 -11.82
N ARG A 45 -9.18 -3.69 -12.25
CA ARG A 45 -9.11 -3.24 -13.65
C ARG A 45 -8.48 -4.27 -14.59
N LEU A 46 -7.63 -5.15 -14.06
CA LEU A 46 -6.96 -6.18 -14.85
C LEU A 46 -7.78 -7.45 -15.03
N THR A 47 -8.70 -7.77 -14.11
CA THR A 47 -9.39 -9.08 -14.08
C THR A 47 -10.17 -9.40 -15.36
N ASN A 48 -10.78 -8.38 -15.99
CA ASN A 48 -11.64 -8.55 -17.17
C ASN A 48 -11.12 -7.76 -18.38
N HIS A 49 -9.80 -7.54 -18.46
CA HIS A 49 -9.23 -6.73 -19.52
C HIS A 49 -9.20 -7.51 -20.85
N PRO A 50 -9.64 -6.94 -21.98
CA PRO A 50 -9.71 -7.65 -23.27
C PRO A 50 -8.34 -8.04 -23.84
N ASN A 51 -7.29 -7.26 -23.53
CA ASN A 51 -5.93 -7.59 -23.94
C ASN A 51 -5.34 -8.70 -23.04
N PRO A 52 -4.95 -9.86 -23.62
CA PRO A 52 -4.41 -11.00 -22.86
C PRO A 52 -3.08 -10.71 -22.17
N HIS A 53 -2.23 -9.83 -22.73
CA HIS A 53 -0.98 -9.45 -22.10
C HIS A 53 -1.20 -8.63 -20.82
N ILE A 54 -2.24 -7.80 -20.81
CA ILE A 54 -2.63 -7.02 -19.65
C ILE A 54 -3.26 -7.95 -18.61
N LEU A 55 -4.12 -8.87 -19.03
CA LEU A 55 -4.69 -9.89 -18.14
C LEU A 55 -3.62 -10.73 -17.44
N ALA A 56 -2.54 -11.09 -18.15
CA ALA A 56 -1.41 -11.84 -17.60
C ALA A 56 -0.70 -11.10 -16.44
N LEU A 57 -0.78 -9.77 -16.36
CA LEU A 57 -0.21 -8.99 -15.25
C LEU A 57 -0.95 -9.19 -13.91
N ASN A 58 -2.18 -9.72 -13.96
CA ASN A 58 -2.98 -10.06 -12.78
C ASN A 58 -2.49 -11.34 -12.06
N SER A 59 -1.47 -12.01 -12.59
CA SER A 59 -0.91 -13.23 -11.99
C SER A 59 -0.58 -13.07 -10.50
N ALA A 60 -0.73 -14.16 -9.75
CA ALA A 60 -0.37 -14.19 -8.33
C ALA A 60 1.14 -14.06 -8.13
N ASN A 61 1.92 -14.72 -8.99
CA ASN A 61 3.38 -14.70 -8.95
C ASN A 61 3.96 -14.06 -10.21
N ILE A 62 5.15 -13.47 -10.07
CA ILE A 62 5.91 -12.96 -11.21
C ILE A 62 6.49 -14.16 -11.97
N PRO A 63 6.30 -14.24 -13.30
CA PRO A 63 6.85 -15.33 -14.09
C PRO A 63 8.36 -15.41 -13.89
N GLY A 64 8.87 -16.61 -13.66
CA GLY A 64 10.30 -16.86 -13.38
C GLY A 64 10.73 -16.61 -11.93
N ASN A 65 9.84 -16.15 -11.03
CA ASN A 65 10.09 -15.93 -9.60
C ASN A 65 11.51 -15.38 -9.29
N PRO A 66 11.85 -14.19 -9.80
CA PRO A 66 13.19 -13.65 -9.68
C PRO A 66 13.56 -13.47 -8.20
N GLN A 67 14.84 -13.69 -7.87
CA GLN A 67 15.31 -13.54 -6.51
C GLN A 67 15.03 -12.11 -6.01
N ARG A 68 14.33 -12.04 -4.88
CA ARG A 68 13.97 -10.76 -4.26
C ARG A 68 15.22 -10.16 -3.61
N ARG A 69 15.79 -9.12 -4.22
CA ARG A 69 16.88 -8.35 -3.60
C ARG A 69 16.29 -7.50 -2.46
N LEU A 70 16.85 -7.64 -1.26
CA LEU A 70 16.41 -6.98 -0.01
C LEU A 70 15.09 -7.53 0.55
N LYS A 71 14.85 -7.36 1.86
CA LYS A 71 13.57 -7.65 2.54
C LYS A 71 12.47 -6.64 2.18
N ARG A 72 12.27 -6.38 0.88
CA ARG A 72 11.28 -5.41 0.40
C ARG A 72 9.95 -6.12 0.18
N ARG A 73 8.89 -5.65 0.85
CA ARG A 73 7.51 -6.06 0.56
C ARG A 73 7.07 -5.44 -0.77
N TRP A 74 6.49 -6.24 -1.66
CA TRP A 74 5.90 -5.76 -2.90
C TRP A 74 4.41 -5.52 -2.72
N CYS A 75 3.81 -4.65 -3.56
CA CYS A 75 2.38 -4.38 -3.49
C CYS A 75 1.53 -5.66 -3.59
N ARG A 76 2.04 -6.68 -4.29
CA ARG A 76 1.39 -7.99 -4.44
C ARG A 76 1.28 -8.76 -3.13
N ASP A 77 2.30 -8.64 -2.26
CA ASP A 77 2.32 -9.32 -0.96
C ASP A 77 1.25 -8.73 -0.02
N LEU A 78 0.85 -7.46 -0.23
CA LEU A 78 -0.16 -6.76 0.58
C LEU A 78 -1.60 -7.29 0.43
N ILE A 79 -1.86 -8.16 -0.56
CA ILE A 79 -3.19 -8.77 -0.75
C ILE A 79 -3.39 -10.02 0.10
N ASN A 80 -2.31 -10.72 0.47
CA ASN A 80 -2.37 -12.01 1.15
C ASN A 80 -2.12 -11.90 2.67
N GLU A 81 -2.07 -10.69 3.25
CA GLU A 81 -1.82 -10.47 4.69
C GLU A 81 -3.10 -10.44 5.57
N PHE A 82 -4.20 -11.07 5.13
CA PHE A 82 -5.42 -11.24 5.93
C PHE A 82 -5.96 -12.66 5.83
#